data_AF-A0A934A428-F1
#
_entry.id   AF-A0A934A428-F1
#
_cell.length_a   1.000
_cell.length_b   1.000
_cell.length_c   1.000
_cell.angle_alpha   90.00
_cell.angle_beta   90.00
_cell.angle_gamma   90.00
#
_symmetry.space_group_name_H-M   'P 1'
#
loop_
_entity.id
_entity.type
_entity.pdbx_description
1 polymer ?
#
loop_
_entity_poly.entity_id
_entity_poly.type
_entity_poly.pdbx_seq_one_letter_code
_entity_poly.pdbx_strand_id
1 'polypeptide(L)' 'MKKMRKGIGLADLEKQMKKWMGVAGSEAEQLRVLKQFLEAGIPLPAEGQVVGEPVSVIAIHYDGCIRRGLTVRCCRSIC' A
#
# COMPACT_ATOMS: atom_id res chain seq x y z
N MET A 1 15.34 -10.77 14.83
CA MET A 1 14.05 -10.61 15.56
C MET A 1 13.02 -9.96 14.64
N LYS A 2 12.26 -10.72 13.84
CA LYS A 2 11.12 -10.17 13.07
C LYS A 2 9.92 -10.13 14.01
N LYS A 3 9.58 -8.97 14.57
CA LYS A 3 8.35 -8.82 15.36
C LYS A 3 7.17 -9.01 14.42
N MET A 4 6.48 -10.15 14.56
CA MET A 4 5.14 -10.39 14.08
C MET A 4 4.26 -9.30 14.70
N ARG A 5 3.90 -8.27 13.93
CA ARG A 5 3.06 -7.19 14.45
C ARG A 5 1.64 -7.74 14.53
N LYS A 6 1.15 -7.89 15.77
CA LYS A 6 -0.25 -8.15 16.13
C LYS A 6 -1.18 -7.31 15.25
N GLY A 7 -2.31 -7.90 14.86
CA GLY A 7 -3.35 -7.23 14.10
C GLY A 7 -3.62 -5.83 14.64
N ILE A 8 -3.28 -4.84 13.84
CA ILE A 8 -3.52 -3.43 14.13
C ILE A 8 -5.03 -3.23 13.95
N GLY A 9 -5.72 -2.79 15.01
CA GLY A 9 -7.15 -2.48 14.92
C GLY A 9 -7.38 -1.36 13.90
N LEU A 10 -8.52 -1.38 13.20
CA LEU A 10 -8.85 -0.43 12.13
C LEU A 10 -8.65 1.04 12.57
N ALA A 11 -9.06 1.39 13.78
CA ALA A 11 -8.89 2.72 14.35
C ALA A 11 -7.42 3.13 14.58
N ASP A 12 -6.54 2.17 14.90
CA ASP A 12 -5.11 2.44 15.04
C ASP A 12 -4.48 2.63 13.65
N LEU A 13 -4.94 1.86 12.67
CA LEU A 13 -4.53 1.98 11.27
C LEU A 13 -4.92 3.35 10.68
N GLU A 14 -6.14 3.81 10.94
CA GLU A 14 -6.62 5.15 10.56
C GLU A 14 -5.82 6.26 11.24
N LYS A 15 -5.51 6.11 12.53
CA LYS A 15 -4.70 7.08 13.28
C LYS A 15 -3.28 7.16 12.73
N GLN A 16 -2.67 6.03 12.41
CA GLN A 16 -1.37 5.99 11.73
C GLN A 16 -1.50 6.68 10.37
N MET A 17 -2.45 6.30 9.53
CA MET A 17 -2.61 6.89 8.21
C MET A 17 -2.77 8.42 8.27
N LYS A 18 -3.62 8.94 9.17
CA LYS A 18 -3.82 10.38 9.36
C LYS A 18 -2.57 11.09 9.85
N LYS A 19 -1.83 10.48 10.77
CA LYS A 19 -0.55 11.02 11.26
C LYS A 19 0.45 11.16 10.12
N TRP A 20 0.58 10.13 9.28
CA TRP A 20 1.56 10.11 8.20
C TRP A 20 1.14 11.01 7.02
N MET A 21 -0.14 11.06 6.66
CA MET A 21 -0.66 11.99 5.65
C MET A 21 -0.55 13.47 6.07
N GLY A 22 -0.68 13.76 7.37
CA GLY A 22 -0.58 15.13 7.89
C GLY A 22 0.83 15.75 7.84
N VAL A 23 1.87 14.94 7.62
CA VAL A 23 3.27 15.43 7.49
C VAL A 23 3.65 15.71 6.03
N ALA A 24 2.87 15.22 5.07
CA ALA A 24 3.17 15.37 3.65
C ALA A 24 2.66 16.73 3.15
N GLY A 25 3.59 17.60 2.74
CA GLY A 25 3.26 18.97 2.30
C GLY A 25 2.76 19.09 0.85
N SER A 26 2.84 18.03 0.05
CA SER A 26 2.45 18.03 -1.36
C SER A 26 1.85 16.67 -1.77
N GLU A 27 1.02 16.63 -2.81
CA GLU A 27 0.34 15.40 -3.26
C GLU A 27 1.34 14.28 -3.60
N ALA A 28 2.49 14.62 -4.17
CA ALA A 28 3.55 13.66 -4.45
C ALA A 28 4.15 13.05 -3.16
N GLU A 29 4.29 13.84 -2.10
CA GLU A 29 4.73 13.38 -0.78
C GLU A 29 3.67 12.47 -0.15
N GLN A 30 2.39 12.81 -0.29
CA GLN A 30 1.29 11.99 0.22
C GLN A 30 1.31 10.60 -0.44
N LEU A 31 1.52 10.53 -1.76
CA LEU A 31 1.63 9.27 -2.49
C LEU A 31 2.86 8.44 -2.09
N ARG A 32 4.00 9.07 -1.84
CA ARG A 32 5.21 8.39 -1.31
C ARG A 32 5.00 7.83 0.09
N VAL A 33 4.34 8.59 0.95
CA VAL A 33 4.02 8.15 2.31
C VAL A 33 3.03 6.99 2.28
N LEU A 34 2.01 7.06 1.43
CA LEU A 34 1.04 5.99 1.23
C LEU A 34 1.71 4.71 0.71
N LYS A 35 2.66 4.83 -0.22
CA LYS A 35 3.49 3.69 -0.68
C LYS A 35 4.15 2.97 0.50
N GLN A 36 4.87 3.71 1.34
CA GLN A 36 5.61 3.16 2.48
C GLN A 36 4.69 2.52 3.50
N PHE A 37 3.53 3.13 3.73
CA PHE A 37 2.51 2.57 4.61
C PHE A 37 2.00 1.22 4.10
N LEU A 38 1.67 1.12 2.82
CA LEU A 38 1.21 -0.12 2.21
C LEU A 38 2.31 -1.19 2.21
N GLU A 39 3.55 -0.85 1.86
CA GLU A 39 4.70 -1.77 1.91
C GLU A 39 4.98 -2.29 3.34
N ALA A 40 4.71 -1.48 4.37
CA ALA A 40 4.89 -1.88 5.76
C ALA A 40 3.69 -2.66 6.34
N GLY A 41 2.48 -2.44 5.81
CA GLY A 41 1.23 -2.99 6.32
C GLY A 41 0.75 -4.25 5.60
N ILE A 42 1.09 -4.41 4.32
CA ILE A 42 0.62 -5.50 3.48
C ILE A 42 1.77 -6.48 3.23
N PRO A 43 1.72 -7.70 3.78
CA PRO A 43 2.68 -8.73 3.41
C PRO A 43 2.44 -9.15 1.95
N LEU A 44 3.46 -9.04 1.11
CA LEU A 44 3.41 -9.47 -0.29
C LEU A 44 4.02 -10.88 -0.44
N PRO A 45 3.46 -11.76 -1.32
CA PRO A 45 2.34 -11.50 -2.22
C PRO A 45 0.99 -11.41 -1.47
N ALA A 46 0.15 -10.46 -1.89
CA ALA A 46 -1.18 -10.23 -1.33
C ALA A 46 -2.28 -10.47 -2.37
N GLU A 47 -3.44 -10.93 -1.94
CA GLU A 47 -4.60 -11.10 -2.80
C GLU A 47 -5.21 -9.73 -3.14
N GLY A 48 -5.57 -9.55 -4.41
CA GLY A 48 -6.23 -8.35 -4.92
C GLY A 48 -7.17 -8.68 -6.07
N GLN A 49 -7.94 -7.68 -6.51
CA GLN A 49 -8.89 -7.83 -7.60
C GLN A 49 -8.77 -6.64 -8.56
N VAL A 50 -8.69 -6.91 -9.87
CA VAL A 50 -8.66 -5.89 -10.93
C VAL A 50 -9.88 -6.08 -11.82
N VAL A 51 -10.84 -5.15 -11.75
CA VAL A 51 -12.06 -5.17 -12.59
C VAL A 51 -12.78 -6.53 -12.54
N GLY A 52 -12.87 -7.14 -11.36
CA GLY A 52 -13.51 -8.45 -11.17
C GLY A 52 -12.55 -9.65 -11.18
N GLU A 53 -11.35 -9.52 -11.75
CA GLU A 53 -10.41 -10.63 -11.88
C GLU A 53 -9.48 -10.74 -10.66
N PRO A 54 -9.34 -11.93 -10.03
CA PRO A 54 -8.41 -12.14 -8.94
C PRO A 54 -6.96 -12.06 -9.44
N VAL A 55 -6.13 -11.36 -8.70
CA VAL A 55 -4.70 -11.20 -8.97
C VAL A 55 -3.90 -11.29 -7.69
N SER A 56 -2.65 -11.72 -7.81
CA SER A 56 -1.67 -11.63 -6.72
C SER A 56 -0.84 -10.36 -6.91
N VAL A 57 -0.96 -9.42 -5.97
CA VAL A 57 -0.12 -8.23 -5.92
C VAL A 57 1.26 -8.62 -5.39
N ILE A 58 2.31 -8.34 -6.18
CA ILE A 58 3.69 -8.74 -5.85
C ILE A 58 4.60 -7.55 -5.53
N ALA A 59 4.25 -6.34 -5.97
CA ALA A 59 5.00 -5.12 -5.65
C ALA A 59 4.15 -3.87 -5.81
N ILE A 60 4.49 -2.83 -5.04
CA ILE A 60 3.86 -1.50 -5.08
C ILE A 60 4.92 -0.47 -5.46
N HIS A 61 4.62 0.38 -6.43
CA HIS A 61 5.54 1.36 -7.00
C HIS A 61 4.89 2.74 -7.11
N TYR A 62 5.72 3.78 -6.97
CA TYR A 62 5.35 5.16 -7.28
C TYR A 62 6.49 5.79 -8.07
N ASP A 63 6.18 6.30 -9.27
CA ASP A 63 7.19 6.84 -10.20
C ASP A 63 7.37 8.37 -10.12
N GLY A 64 6.64 9.04 -9.21
CA GLY A 64 6.66 10.50 -9.07
C GLY A 64 5.58 11.22 -9.88
N CYS A 65 4.83 10.52 -10.75
CA CYS A 65 3.70 11.10 -11.45
C CYS A 65 2.44 11.12 -10.58
N ILE A 66 2.03 12.31 -10.13
CA ILE A 66 0.81 12.51 -9.34
C ILE A 66 -0.44 12.00 -10.08
N ARG A 67 -0.52 12.25 -11.40
CA ARG A 67 -1.66 11.85 -12.24
C ARG A 67 -1.81 10.34 -12.41
N ARG A 68 -0.71 9.57 -12.36
CA ARG A 68 -0.74 8.10 -12.42
C ARG A 68 -1.00 7.48 -11.05
N GLY A 69 -0.57 8.15 -9.99
CA GLY A 69 -0.70 7.65 -8.63
C GLY A 69 0.18 6.43 -8.37
N LEU A 70 -0.24 5.58 -7.44
CA LEU A 70 0.42 4.32 -7.12
C LEU A 70 0.13 3.28 -8.19
N THR A 71 1.17 2.57 -8.60
CA THR A 71 1.08 1.44 -9.53
C THR A 71 1.44 0.16 -8.80
N VAL A 72 0.83 -0.95 -9.22
CA VAL A 72 1.10 -2.27 -8.64
C VAL A 72 1.52 -3.22 -9.73
N ARG A 73 2.49 -4.08 -9.41
CA ARG A 73 2.79 -5.24 -10.24
C ARG A 73 1.95 -6.39 -9.72
N CYS A 74 1.21 -7.00 -10.64
CA CYS A 74 0.33 -8.11 -10.35
C CYS A 74 0.73 -9.31 -11.20
N CYS A 75 0.64 -10.49 -10.62
CA CYS A 75 0.58 -11.74 -11.35
C CYS A 75 -0.89 -12.18 -11.41
N ARG A 76 -1.33 -12.67 -12.57
CA ARG A 76 -2.58 -13.44 -12.60
C ARG A 76 -2.36 -14.67 -11.73
N SER A 77 -3.32 -14.97 -10.86
CA SER A 77 -3.37 -16.26 -10.18
C SER A 77 -3.70 -17.31 -11.23
N ILE A 78 -2.72 -17.71 -12.03
CA ILE A 78 -2.80 -18.99 -12.74
C ILE A 78 -2.31 -20.03 -11.74
N CYS A 79 -3.17 -21.02 -11.51
CA CYS A 79 -3.18 -22.04 -10.48
C CYS A 79 -1.81 -22.57 -10.03
#